data_AF-A0A7C7H4T4-F1
#
_entry.id   AF-A0A7C7H4T4-F1
#
_cell.length_a   1.000
_cell.length_b   1.000
_cell.length_c   1.000
_cell.angle_alpha   90.00
_cell.angle_beta   90.00
_cell.angle_gamma   90.00
#
_symmetry.space_group_name_H-M   'P 1'
#
loop_
_entity.id
_entity.type
_entity.pdbx_description
1 polymer ?
#
loop_
_entity_poly.entity_id
_entity_poly.type
_entity_poly.pdbx_seq_one_letter_code
_entity_poly.pdbx_strand_id
1 'polypeptide(L)'
;MWFFLISDALTFGALLISLGVYRHKYADVWPDSQEVFHAFPFCGDTYLPLLYVALMTFILIVSSVTMVLAVEAGHRMDKKNVVFWLALTVLGGVFFLSSQAWEWSHYIHGTDHGVYEWAHGERAYLLNESGDYVGELSDAVSLKFSDGTLVVGEEMAKQLESADHIHGANLAKNEYGHQLYADFFFFVTGFHGFHVFSGVVINLIILIGAAKGQYEKRGHYEMVEKTGLYWHFVDLVWVFVFTVYYLL
;
A
#
# COMPACT_ATOMS: atom_id res chain seq x y z
N MET A 1 -25.28 10.11 -4.54
CA MET A 1 -23.86 10.10 -4.14
C MET A 1 -23.69 9.60 -2.72
N TRP A 2 -24.33 10.19 -1.70
CA TRP A 2 -24.24 9.72 -0.31
C TRP A 2 -24.50 8.22 -0.10
N PHE A 3 -25.54 7.65 -0.72
CA PHE A 3 -25.78 6.20 -0.63
C PHE A 3 -24.62 5.34 -1.17
N PHE A 4 -23.96 5.80 -2.22
CA PHE A 4 -22.79 5.13 -2.79
C PHE A 4 -21.57 5.24 -1.85
N LEU A 5 -21.34 6.41 -1.26
CA LEU A 5 -20.27 6.57 -0.26
C LEU A 5 -20.50 5.71 0.98
N ILE A 6 -21.76 5.59 1.43
CA ILE A 6 -22.12 4.73 2.56
C ILE A 6 -21.91 3.25 2.21
N SER A 7 -22.30 2.80 1.01
CA SER A 7 -22.06 1.41 0.60
C SER A 7 -20.58 1.07 0.58
N ASP A 8 -19.76 1.95 0.01
CA ASP A 8 -18.31 1.75 -0.03
C ASP A 8 -17.70 1.76 1.37
N ALA A 9 -18.17 2.66 2.26
CA ALA A 9 -17.73 2.71 3.65
C ALA A 9 -18.00 1.39 4.38
N LEU A 10 -19.16 0.79 4.16
CA LEU A 10 -19.52 -0.51 4.73
C LEU A 10 -18.68 -1.64 4.13
N THR A 11 -18.38 -1.60 2.82
CA THR A 11 -17.50 -2.58 2.18
C THR A 11 -16.08 -2.51 2.75
N PHE A 12 -15.46 -1.34 2.83
CA PHE A 12 -14.15 -1.17 3.44
C PHE A 12 -14.16 -1.54 4.94
N GLY A 13 -15.21 -1.16 5.67
CA GLY A 13 -15.38 -1.53 7.07
C GLY A 13 -15.39 -3.05 7.27
N ALA A 14 -16.13 -3.79 6.44
CA ALA A 14 -16.16 -5.25 6.50
C ALA A 14 -14.78 -5.86 6.19
N LEU A 15 -14.05 -5.33 5.21
CA LEU A 15 -12.70 -5.80 4.86
C LEU A 15 -11.70 -5.56 6.01
N LEU A 16 -11.72 -4.37 6.61
CA LEU A 16 -10.82 -4.02 7.72
C LEU A 16 -11.15 -4.81 9.00
N ILE A 17 -12.43 -5.06 9.29
CA ILE A 17 -12.82 -5.94 10.39
C ILE A 17 -12.33 -7.38 10.15
N SER A 18 -12.49 -7.89 8.93
CA SER A 18 -12.00 -9.23 8.59
C SER A 18 -10.49 -9.33 8.75
N LEU A 19 -9.75 -8.33 8.26
CA LEU A 19 -8.30 -8.22 8.44
C LEU A 19 -7.94 -8.26 9.93
N GLY A 20 -8.61 -7.45 10.77
CA GLY A 20 -8.36 -7.42 12.21
C GLY A 20 -8.60 -8.77 12.90
N VAL A 21 -9.65 -9.49 12.51
CA VAL A 21 -9.93 -10.83 13.06
C VAL A 21 -8.83 -11.83 12.68
N TYR A 22 -8.40 -11.83 11.41
CA TYR A 22 -7.35 -12.76 10.96
C TYR A 22 -5.97 -12.42 11.53
N ARG A 23 -5.64 -11.13 11.65
CA ARG A 23 -4.44 -10.67 12.36
C ARG A 23 -4.41 -11.18 13.80
N HIS A 24 -5.54 -11.07 14.52
CA HIS A 24 -5.62 -11.56 15.90
C HIS A 24 -5.51 -13.10 15.97
N LYS A 25 -6.14 -13.82 15.04
CA LYS A 25 -6.11 -15.29 14.99
C LYS A 25 -4.71 -15.84 14.69
N TYR A 26 -3.94 -15.14 13.86
CA TYR A 26 -2.61 -15.56 13.40
C TYR A 26 -1.50 -14.70 14.01
N ALA A 27 -1.71 -14.12 15.19
CA ALA A 27 -0.81 -13.14 15.80
C ALA A 27 0.66 -13.61 15.89
N ASP A 28 0.90 -14.90 16.12
CA ASP A 28 2.25 -15.47 16.26
C ASP A 28 3.03 -15.56 14.93
N VAL A 29 2.32 -15.54 13.80
CA VAL A 29 2.90 -15.71 12.45
C VAL A 29 2.56 -14.52 11.52
N TRP A 30 1.89 -13.51 12.05
CA TRP A 30 1.53 -12.30 11.33
C TRP A 30 2.74 -11.36 11.30
N PRO A 31 3.15 -10.86 10.12
CA PRO A 31 4.37 -10.09 10.02
C PRO A 31 4.24 -8.69 10.59
N ASP A 32 5.36 -8.17 11.11
CA ASP A 32 5.47 -6.78 11.52
C ASP A 32 5.61 -5.88 10.29
N SER A 33 4.66 -4.97 10.11
CA SER A 33 4.64 -4.06 8.97
C SER A 33 5.86 -3.13 8.92
N GLN A 34 6.53 -2.84 10.05
CA GLN A 34 7.76 -2.03 10.07
C GLN A 34 8.94 -2.76 9.42
N GLU A 35 9.00 -4.08 9.60
CA GLU A 35 10.01 -4.96 8.98
C GLU A 35 9.67 -5.25 7.53
N VAL A 36 8.39 -5.18 7.14
CA VAL A 36 7.96 -5.40 5.76
C VAL A 36 8.17 -4.17 4.88
N PHE A 37 7.86 -2.97 5.38
CA PHE A 37 7.83 -1.74 4.58
C PHE A 37 8.91 -0.74 5.01
N HIS A 38 10.16 -1.03 4.66
CA HIS A 38 11.32 -0.19 4.98
C HIS A 38 12.07 0.33 3.73
N ALA A 39 11.64 -0.10 2.54
CA ALA A 39 12.23 0.33 1.29
C ALA A 39 11.79 1.74 0.89
N PHE A 40 12.74 2.51 0.33
CA PHE A 40 12.50 3.83 -0.23
C PHE A 40 12.94 3.87 -1.69
N PRO A 41 12.16 4.44 -2.63
CA PRO A 41 12.52 4.47 -4.04
C PRO A 41 13.90 5.05 -4.27
N PHE A 42 14.72 4.31 -5.03
CA PHE A 42 16.11 4.68 -5.37
C PHE A 42 17.10 4.71 -4.20
N CYS A 43 16.66 4.42 -2.97
CA CYS A 43 17.51 4.38 -1.78
C CYS A 43 17.63 2.98 -1.17
N GLY A 44 16.93 1.99 -1.71
CA GLY A 44 16.94 0.61 -1.22
C GLY A 44 16.30 0.50 0.18
N ASP A 45 16.75 -0.50 0.92
CA ASP A 45 16.33 -0.75 2.30
C ASP A 45 16.89 0.34 3.20
N THR A 46 15.99 1.15 3.74
CA THR A 46 16.35 2.22 4.67
C THR A 46 16.04 1.79 6.09
N TYR A 47 16.88 2.17 7.06
CA TYR A 47 16.62 1.99 8.50
C TYR A 47 15.49 2.91 9.03
N LEU A 48 14.62 3.41 8.14
CA LEU A 48 13.52 4.33 8.42
C LEU A 48 12.21 3.64 8.05
N PRO A 49 11.69 2.76 8.92
CA PRO A 49 10.48 1.99 8.64
C PRO A 49 9.30 2.91 8.34
N LEU A 50 8.46 2.50 7.39
CA LEU A 50 7.22 3.18 6.99
C LEU A 50 7.39 4.59 6.40
N LEU A 51 8.61 5.11 6.23
CA LEU A 51 8.82 6.50 5.80
C LEU A 51 8.20 6.80 4.43
N TYR A 52 8.38 5.89 3.47
CA TYR A 52 7.83 6.08 2.13
C TYR A 52 6.30 6.04 2.14
N VAL A 53 5.73 5.08 2.87
CA VAL A 53 4.28 4.92 3.06
C VAL A 53 3.67 6.17 3.72
N ALA A 54 4.35 6.71 4.74
CA ALA A 54 3.94 7.94 5.42
C ALA A 54 4.01 9.15 4.48
N LEU A 55 5.05 9.25 3.63
CA LEU A 55 5.17 10.31 2.64
C LEU A 55 4.04 10.28 1.61
N MET A 56 3.73 9.11 1.03
CA MET A 56 2.64 9.02 0.05
C MET A 56 1.28 9.32 0.70
N THR A 57 1.07 8.91 1.94
CA THR A 57 -0.15 9.22 2.71
C THR A 57 -0.27 10.71 2.97
N PHE A 58 0.83 11.36 3.36
CA PHE A 58 0.88 12.83 3.52
C PHE A 58 0.52 13.56 2.22
N ILE A 59 1.05 13.09 1.09
CA ILE A 59 0.74 13.68 -0.23
C ILE A 59 -0.73 13.53 -0.59
N LEU A 60 -1.36 12.39 -0.28
CA LEU A 60 -2.79 12.18 -0.52
C LEU A 60 -3.66 13.10 0.35
N ILE A 61 -3.33 13.27 1.62
CA ILE A 61 -4.02 14.21 2.52
C ILE A 61 -3.87 15.66 2.03
N VAL A 62 -2.67 16.06 1.61
CA VAL A 62 -2.45 17.38 1.01
C VAL A 62 -3.25 17.55 -0.29
N SER A 63 -3.34 16.50 -1.11
CA SER A 63 -4.19 16.49 -2.30
C SER A 63 -5.68 16.67 -1.96
N SER A 64 -6.12 16.20 -0.81
CA SER A 64 -7.45 16.45 -0.27
C SER A 64 -7.63 17.94 0.03
N VAL A 65 -6.65 18.58 0.70
CA VAL A 65 -6.69 20.02 0.98
C VAL A 65 -6.78 20.83 -0.33
N THR A 66 -6.02 20.46 -1.36
CA THR A 66 -6.11 21.15 -2.66
C THR A 66 -7.48 20.98 -3.32
N MET A 67 -8.17 19.85 -3.11
CA MET A 67 -9.54 19.67 -3.58
C MET A 67 -10.51 20.64 -2.90
N VAL A 68 -10.41 20.83 -1.58
CA VAL A 68 -11.25 21.80 -0.85
C VAL A 68 -11.08 23.20 -1.44
N LEU A 69 -9.84 23.61 -1.71
CA LEU A 69 -9.53 24.92 -2.29
C LEU A 69 -10.08 25.06 -3.72
N ALA A 70 -10.14 23.96 -4.49
CA ALA A 70 -10.78 23.94 -5.81
C ALA A 70 -12.31 24.15 -5.69
N VAL A 71 -12.97 23.46 -4.76
CA VAL A 71 -14.41 23.61 -4.50
C VAL A 71 -14.73 25.03 -4.04
N GLU A 72 -13.94 25.58 -3.11
CA GLU A 72 -14.10 26.94 -2.61
C GLU A 72 -13.92 27.99 -3.72
N ALA A 73 -12.91 27.83 -4.58
CA ALA A 73 -12.75 28.66 -5.77
C ALA A 73 -13.96 28.55 -6.73
N GLY A 74 -14.56 27.35 -6.83
CA GLY A 74 -15.78 27.12 -7.60
C GLY A 74 -16.98 27.90 -7.06
N HIS A 75 -17.15 27.98 -5.74
CA HIS A 75 -18.18 28.83 -5.11
C HIS A 75 -17.96 30.32 -5.37
N ARG A 76 -16.70 30.76 -5.48
CA ARG A 76 -16.35 32.12 -5.89
C ARG A 76 -16.46 32.39 -7.39
N MET A 77 -16.84 31.38 -8.19
CA MET A 77 -16.83 31.43 -9.65
C MET A 77 -15.46 31.77 -10.25
N ASP A 78 -14.37 31.48 -9.54
CA ASP A 78 -13.01 31.77 -9.96
C ASP A 78 -12.41 30.59 -10.73
N LYS A 79 -12.62 30.59 -12.05
CA LYS A 79 -12.13 29.54 -12.94
C LYS A 79 -10.63 29.29 -12.81
N LYS A 80 -9.81 30.35 -12.72
CA LYS A 80 -8.35 30.23 -12.74
C LYS A 80 -7.89 29.41 -11.54
N ASN A 81 -8.42 29.74 -10.37
CA ASN A 81 -8.10 29.03 -9.14
C ASN A 81 -8.70 27.62 -9.09
N VAL A 82 -9.92 27.40 -9.62
CA VAL A 82 -10.48 26.04 -9.75
C VAL A 82 -9.53 25.15 -10.55
N VAL A 83 -9.08 25.62 -11.71
CA VAL A 83 -8.19 24.84 -12.59
C VAL A 83 -6.85 24.57 -11.91
N PHE A 84 -6.27 25.57 -11.23
CA PHE A 84 -4.99 25.40 -10.54
C PHE A 84 -5.06 24.37 -9.41
N TRP A 85 -6.02 24.51 -8.49
CA TRP A 85 -6.15 23.62 -7.34
C TRP A 85 -6.58 22.21 -7.73
N LEU A 86 -7.45 22.08 -8.74
CA LEU A 86 -7.86 20.78 -9.25
C LEU A 86 -6.71 20.08 -9.99
N ALA A 87 -5.83 20.82 -10.68
CA ALA A 87 -4.63 20.25 -11.29
C ALA A 87 -3.65 19.71 -10.23
N LEU A 88 -3.44 20.42 -9.12
CA LEU A 88 -2.63 19.94 -8.00
C LEU A 88 -3.23 18.68 -7.36
N THR A 89 -4.56 18.63 -7.26
CA THR A 89 -5.27 17.44 -6.76
C THR A 89 -5.04 16.23 -7.65
N VAL A 90 -5.18 16.39 -8.98
CA VAL A 90 -4.88 15.31 -9.94
C VAL A 90 -3.43 14.86 -9.84
N LEU A 91 -2.49 15.81 -9.71
CA LEU A 91 -1.07 15.50 -9.59
C LEU A 91 -0.77 14.68 -8.33
N GLY A 92 -1.33 15.05 -7.18
CA GLY A 92 -1.20 14.29 -5.94
C GLY A 92 -1.76 12.87 -6.05
N GLY A 93 -2.93 12.71 -6.68
CA GLY A 93 -3.51 11.40 -6.95
C GLY A 93 -2.67 10.52 -7.88
N VAL A 94 -2.10 11.08 -8.95
CA VAL A 94 -1.20 10.36 -9.86
C VAL A 94 0.09 9.94 -9.15
N PHE A 95 0.65 10.82 -8.33
CA PHE A 95 1.83 10.50 -7.52
C PHE A 95 1.52 9.31 -6.60
N PHE A 96 0.42 9.37 -5.85
CA PHE A 96 0.00 8.29 -4.96
C PHE A 96 -0.16 6.96 -5.68
N LEU A 97 -0.85 6.92 -6.83
CA LEU A 97 -1.01 5.69 -7.62
C LEU A 97 0.33 5.13 -8.12
N SER A 98 1.24 6.02 -8.51
CA SER A 98 2.58 5.61 -8.96
C SER A 98 3.39 5.04 -7.79
N SER A 99 3.29 5.64 -6.61
CA SER A 99 3.89 5.15 -5.38
C SER A 99 3.35 3.79 -4.99
N GLN A 100 2.03 3.60 -5.05
CA GLN A 100 1.39 2.33 -4.74
C GLN A 100 1.83 1.21 -5.70
N ALA A 101 1.90 1.52 -6.99
CA ALA A 101 2.37 0.58 -8.00
C ALA A 101 3.84 0.18 -7.78
N TRP A 102 4.68 1.14 -7.39
CA TRP A 102 6.07 0.86 -7.04
C TRP A 102 6.19 0.00 -5.78
N GLU A 103 5.44 0.33 -4.72
CA GLU A 103 5.41 -0.44 -3.46
C GLU A 103 4.99 -1.89 -3.73
N TRP A 104 3.93 -2.10 -4.51
CA TRP A 104 3.53 -3.45 -4.92
C TRP A 104 4.60 -4.15 -5.73
N SER A 105 5.23 -3.47 -6.69
CA SER A 105 6.30 -4.07 -7.47
C SER A 105 7.42 -4.54 -6.55
N HIS A 106 7.87 -3.69 -5.62
CA HIS A 106 8.93 -4.06 -4.69
C HIS A 106 8.53 -5.25 -3.80
N TYR A 107 7.31 -5.21 -3.26
CA TYR A 107 6.75 -6.28 -2.43
C TYR A 107 6.58 -7.61 -3.19
N ILE A 108 6.26 -7.56 -4.50
CA ILE A 108 6.12 -8.75 -5.35
C ILE A 108 7.48 -9.36 -5.70
N HIS A 109 8.52 -8.53 -5.91
CA HIS A 109 9.85 -9.05 -6.24
C HIS A 109 10.56 -9.61 -5.01
N GLY A 110 10.26 -9.09 -3.82
CA GLY A 110 10.84 -9.60 -2.59
C GLY A 110 12.21 -9.03 -2.28
N THR A 111 12.79 -9.58 -1.22
CA THR A 111 14.17 -9.27 -0.86
C THR A 111 15.14 -10.17 -1.61
N ASP A 112 16.42 -9.77 -1.61
CA ASP A 112 17.49 -10.59 -2.17
C ASP A 112 17.71 -11.90 -1.39
N HIS A 113 17.29 -11.97 -0.12
CA HIS A 113 17.50 -13.15 0.72
C HIS A 113 16.36 -14.17 0.64
N GLY A 114 15.12 -13.71 0.54
CA GLY A 114 13.95 -14.58 0.54
C GLY A 114 13.80 -15.38 1.84
N VAL A 115 12.88 -16.34 1.83
CA VAL A 115 12.63 -17.24 2.96
C VAL A 115 12.53 -18.68 2.49
N TYR A 116 13.01 -19.62 3.30
CA TYR A 116 12.83 -21.05 3.07
C TYR A 116 11.60 -21.54 3.84
N GLU A 117 10.70 -22.22 3.16
CA GLU A 117 9.46 -22.75 3.72
C GLU A 117 9.31 -24.25 3.45
N TRP A 118 8.86 -25.00 4.45
CA TRP A 118 8.59 -26.45 4.35
C TRP A 118 7.09 -26.74 4.34
N ALA A 119 6.73 -27.98 3.96
CA ALA A 119 5.33 -28.41 3.78
C ALA A 119 4.39 -28.20 4.99
N HIS A 120 4.93 -28.03 6.20
CA HIS A 120 4.17 -27.76 7.41
C HIS A 120 4.11 -26.27 7.81
N GLY A 121 4.61 -25.37 6.97
CA GLY A 121 4.64 -23.92 7.22
C GLY A 121 5.75 -23.47 8.17
N GLU A 122 6.72 -24.35 8.44
CA GLU A 122 7.96 -23.97 9.09
C GLU A 122 8.75 -23.06 8.16
N ARG A 123 9.38 -22.02 8.72
CA ARG A 123 10.03 -20.96 7.95
C ARG A 123 11.37 -20.62 8.55
N ALA A 124 12.36 -20.45 7.69
CA ALA A 124 13.72 -20.11 8.11
C ALA A 124 14.42 -19.16 7.14
N TYR A 125 15.35 -18.41 7.69
CA TYR A 125 16.21 -17.48 6.95
C TYR A 125 17.66 -17.95 6.99
N LEU A 126 18.39 -17.71 5.91
CA LEU A 126 19.83 -17.89 5.89
C LEU A 126 20.52 -16.66 6.47
N LEU A 127 21.52 -16.90 7.32
CA LEU A 127 22.32 -15.89 7.97
C LEU A 127 23.80 -16.18 7.77
N ASN A 128 24.60 -15.13 7.54
CA ASN A 128 26.05 -15.24 7.57
C ASN A 128 26.60 -15.31 9.02
N GLU A 129 27.92 -15.46 9.19
CA GLU A 129 28.58 -15.44 10.51
C GLU A 129 28.38 -14.13 11.30
N SER A 130 28.12 -13.02 10.60
CA SER A 130 27.86 -11.71 11.21
C SER A 130 26.41 -11.55 11.68
N GLY A 131 25.53 -12.50 11.34
CA GLY A 131 24.10 -12.45 11.63
C GLY A 131 23.27 -11.65 10.64
N ASP A 132 23.81 -11.32 9.47
CA ASP A 132 23.06 -10.66 8.39
C ASP A 132 22.35 -11.69 7.51
N TYR A 133 21.15 -11.34 7.05
CA TYR A 133 20.38 -12.17 6.12
C TYR A 133 21.05 -12.27 4.75
N VAL A 134 21.11 -13.48 4.19
CA VAL A 134 21.74 -13.75 2.89
C VAL A 134 20.86 -14.62 2.00
N GLY A 135 20.91 -14.41 0.68
CA GLY A 135 20.13 -15.19 -0.29
C GLY A 135 20.84 -16.39 -0.90
N GLU A 136 22.16 -16.43 -0.78
CA GLU A 136 22.98 -17.49 -1.37
C GLU A 136 23.65 -18.33 -0.29
N LEU A 137 23.73 -19.63 -0.53
CA LEU A 137 24.55 -20.53 0.27
C LEU A 137 26.03 -20.18 0.09
N SER A 138 26.71 -19.92 1.20
CA SER A 138 28.17 -19.84 1.26
C SER A 138 28.69 -20.78 2.36
N ASP A 139 30.02 -20.98 2.42
CA ASP A 139 30.64 -21.96 3.32
C ASP A 139 30.36 -21.70 4.82
N ALA A 140 29.97 -20.48 5.19
CA ALA A 140 29.76 -20.06 6.57
C ALA A 140 28.37 -19.42 6.79
N VAL A 141 27.31 -20.16 6.44
CA VAL A 141 25.92 -19.76 6.69
C VAL A 141 25.23 -20.66 7.71
N SER A 142 24.24 -20.10 8.39
CA SER A 142 23.35 -20.79 9.31
C SER A 142 21.90 -20.57 8.90
N LEU A 143 21.06 -21.56 9.19
CA LEU A 143 19.64 -21.52 8.91
C LEU A 143 18.89 -21.29 10.22
N LYS A 144 18.21 -20.14 10.32
CA LYS A 144 17.48 -19.72 11.52
C LYS A 144 15.99 -19.89 11.33
N PHE A 145 15.41 -20.77 12.12
CA PHE A 145 13.98 -20.98 12.19
C PHE A 145 13.28 -19.87 12.99
N SER A 146 11.97 -19.75 12.81
CA SER A 146 11.12 -18.77 13.51
C SER A 146 11.12 -18.94 15.04
N ASP A 147 11.42 -20.14 15.54
CA ASP A 147 11.56 -20.44 16.98
C ASP A 147 12.94 -20.06 17.55
N GLY A 148 13.86 -19.58 16.71
CA GLY A 148 15.23 -19.23 17.07
C GLY A 148 16.23 -20.37 16.96
N THR A 149 15.81 -21.56 16.53
CA THR A 149 16.70 -22.70 16.30
C THR A 149 17.66 -22.40 15.15
N LEU A 150 18.96 -22.68 15.35
CA LEU A 150 20.01 -22.51 14.35
C LEU A 150 20.52 -23.87 13.89
N VAL A 151 20.49 -24.11 12.58
CA VAL A 151 21.01 -25.32 11.94
C VAL A 151 22.16 -24.94 11.01
N VAL A 152 23.25 -25.70 11.05
CA VAL A 152 24.48 -25.44 10.27
C VAL A 152 25.02 -26.73 9.66
N GLY A 153 25.85 -26.58 8.62
CA GLY A 153 26.61 -27.68 8.03
C GLY A 153 25.76 -28.69 7.25
N GLU A 154 26.09 -29.98 7.37
CA GLU A 154 25.48 -31.05 6.56
C GLU A 154 23.97 -31.24 6.84
N GLU A 155 23.53 -30.98 8.07
CA GLU A 155 22.12 -31.06 8.46
C GLU A 155 21.29 -29.96 7.79
N MET A 156 21.85 -28.75 7.70
CA MET A 156 21.23 -27.64 6.97
C MET A 156 21.08 -27.97 5.49
N ALA A 157 22.13 -28.51 4.86
CA ALA A 157 22.12 -28.85 3.44
C ALA A 157 21.01 -29.87 3.11
N LYS A 158 20.81 -30.89 3.97
CA LYS A 158 19.74 -31.88 3.80
C LYS A 158 18.34 -31.28 3.96
N GLN A 159 18.15 -30.38 4.91
CA GLN A 159 16.84 -29.75 5.12
C GLN A 159 16.46 -28.84 3.95
N LEU A 160 17.44 -28.13 3.39
CA LEU A 160 17.26 -27.24 2.24
C LEU A 160 16.84 -27.97 0.96
N GLU A 161 17.23 -29.24 0.77
CA GLU A 161 16.77 -30.03 -0.39
C GLU A 161 15.25 -30.20 -0.46
N SER A 162 14.59 -30.14 0.71
CA SER A 162 13.13 -30.28 0.83
C SER A 162 12.38 -28.95 0.98
N ALA A 163 13.11 -27.83 1.03
CA ALA A 163 12.56 -26.51 1.26
C ALA A 163 12.22 -25.81 -0.06
N ASP A 164 11.09 -25.11 -0.08
CA ASP A 164 10.79 -24.15 -1.13
C ASP A 164 11.43 -22.80 -0.77
N HIS A 165 12.29 -22.28 -1.64
CA HIS A 165 12.81 -20.91 -1.50
C HIS A 165 11.81 -19.92 -2.12
N ILE A 166 11.32 -19.00 -1.30
CA ILE A 166 10.27 -18.03 -1.65
C ILE A 166 10.87 -16.63 -1.66
N HIS A 167 10.68 -15.94 -2.78
CA HIS A 167 10.95 -14.51 -2.92
C HIS A 167 9.67 -13.76 -3.20
N GLY A 168 9.50 -12.65 -2.50
CA GLY A 168 8.41 -11.71 -2.62
C GLY A 168 7.08 -12.28 -2.21
N ALA A 169 6.04 -11.50 -2.53
CA ALA A 169 4.68 -11.83 -2.19
C ALA A 169 3.76 -11.79 -3.40
N ASN A 170 2.90 -12.79 -3.49
CA ASN A 170 1.80 -12.87 -4.43
C ASN A 170 0.61 -13.56 -3.75
N LEU A 171 -0.41 -13.95 -4.52
CA LEU A 171 -1.64 -14.57 -4.00
C LEU A 171 -1.50 -16.07 -3.63
N ALA A 172 -0.31 -16.65 -3.80
CA ALA A 172 -0.04 -18.07 -3.53
C ALA A 172 1.16 -18.30 -2.61
N LYS A 173 2.16 -17.40 -2.65
CA LYS A 173 3.34 -17.43 -1.80
C LYS A 173 3.59 -16.04 -1.24
N ASN A 174 4.03 -15.98 0.01
CA ASN A 174 4.38 -14.75 0.69
C ASN A 174 5.72 -14.98 1.38
N GLU A 175 6.72 -14.16 1.09
CA GLU A 175 8.02 -14.18 1.77
C GLU A 175 7.89 -13.66 3.21
N TYR A 176 7.07 -12.64 3.41
CA TYR A 176 7.12 -11.82 4.61
C TYR A 176 6.41 -12.44 5.81
N GLY A 177 5.50 -13.39 5.62
CA GLY A 177 4.71 -13.97 6.71
C GLY A 177 3.64 -14.92 6.20
N HIS A 178 2.58 -15.10 7.01
CA HIS A 178 1.43 -15.90 6.61
C HIS A 178 0.82 -15.43 5.27
N GLN A 179 0.41 -16.36 4.40
CA GLN A 179 -0.12 -16.05 3.05
C GLN A 179 -1.27 -15.03 3.06
N LEU A 180 -2.22 -15.18 3.99
CA LEU A 180 -3.33 -14.26 4.16
C LEU A 180 -2.92 -12.79 4.36
N TYR A 181 -1.72 -12.51 4.88
CA TYR A 181 -1.22 -11.14 4.95
C TYR A 181 -1.13 -10.54 3.54
N ALA A 182 -0.41 -11.18 2.62
CA ALA A 182 -0.30 -10.73 1.24
C ALA A 182 -1.66 -10.64 0.54
N ASP A 183 -2.54 -11.63 0.76
CA ASP A 183 -3.88 -11.63 0.18
C ASP A 183 -4.70 -10.41 0.62
N PHE A 184 -4.72 -10.10 1.92
CA PHE A 184 -5.39 -8.92 2.45
C PHE A 184 -4.72 -7.62 1.98
N PHE A 185 -3.38 -7.57 1.96
CA PHE A 185 -2.63 -6.42 1.47
C PHE A 185 -3.05 -6.04 0.05
N PHE A 186 -2.89 -6.96 -0.90
CA PHE A 186 -3.16 -6.70 -2.31
C PHE A 186 -4.65 -6.44 -2.55
N PHE A 187 -5.54 -7.15 -1.85
CA PHE A 187 -6.96 -6.95 -2.04
C PHE A 187 -7.44 -5.61 -1.49
N VAL A 188 -7.09 -5.25 -0.25
CA VAL A 188 -7.54 -4.00 0.38
C VAL A 188 -6.92 -2.78 -0.30
N THR A 189 -5.59 -2.78 -0.47
CA THR A 189 -4.90 -1.67 -1.13
C THR A 189 -5.25 -1.60 -2.61
N GLY A 190 -5.50 -2.73 -3.28
CA GLY A 190 -5.88 -2.76 -4.68
C GLY A 190 -7.31 -2.31 -4.94
N PHE A 191 -8.25 -2.72 -4.10
CA PHE A 191 -9.61 -2.21 -4.14
C PHE A 191 -9.64 -0.69 -3.88
N HIS A 192 -8.85 -0.21 -2.91
CA HIS A 192 -8.66 1.22 -2.70
C HIS A 192 -8.02 1.92 -3.90
N GLY A 193 -6.93 1.36 -4.44
CA GLY A 193 -6.23 1.90 -5.62
C GLY A 193 -7.15 2.05 -6.83
N PHE A 194 -8.11 1.13 -7.02
CA PHE A 194 -9.14 1.27 -8.05
C PHE A 194 -10.07 2.49 -7.83
N HIS A 195 -10.42 2.81 -6.59
CA HIS A 195 -11.21 4.01 -6.27
C HIS A 195 -10.39 5.28 -6.52
N VAL A 196 -9.13 5.31 -6.10
CA VAL A 196 -8.23 6.44 -6.37
C VAL A 196 -8.05 6.63 -7.87
N PHE A 197 -7.79 5.55 -8.62
CA PHE A 197 -7.66 5.60 -10.08
C PHE A 197 -8.91 6.17 -10.75
N SER A 198 -10.09 5.67 -10.37
CA SER A 198 -11.36 6.19 -10.86
C SER A 198 -11.55 7.67 -10.50
N GLY A 199 -11.19 8.06 -9.28
CA GLY A 199 -11.22 9.44 -8.82
C GLY A 199 -10.28 10.36 -9.61
N VAL A 200 -9.06 9.92 -9.93
CA VAL A 200 -8.11 10.67 -10.75
C VAL A 200 -8.67 10.87 -12.15
N VAL A 201 -9.24 9.82 -12.76
CA VAL A 201 -9.86 9.90 -14.09
C VAL A 201 -11.03 10.89 -14.09
N ILE A 202 -11.91 10.83 -13.08
CA ILE A 202 -13.03 11.77 -12.96
C ILE A 202 -12.51 13.19 -12.77
N ASN A 203 -11.55 13.41 -11.86
CA ASN A 203 -10.95 14.72 -11.62
C ASN A 203 -10.28 15.30 -12.87
N LEU A 204 -9.63 14.47 -13.68
CA LEU A 204 -9.04 14.88 -14.94
C LEU A 204 -10.11 15.33 -15.96
N ILE A 205 -11.24 14.62 -16.05
CA ILE A 205 -12.37 15.03 -16.89
C ILE A 205 -12.94 16.37 -16.42
N ILE A 206 -13.14 16.54 -15.11
CA ILE A 206 -13.63 17.80 -14.53
C ILE A 206 -12.63 18.93 -14.76
N LEU A 207 -11.32 18.67 -14.62
CA LEU A 207 -10.26 19.64 -14.88
C LEU A 207 -10.29 20.14 -16.33
N ILE A 208 -10.41 19.23 -17.30
CA ILE A 208 -10.53 19.59 -18.72
C ILE A 208 -11.79 20.42 -18.96
N GLY A 209 -12.92 20.05 -18.34
CA GLY A 209 -14.16 20.82 -18.40
C GLY A 209 -14.02 22.23 -17.83
N ALA A 210 -13.37 22.37 -16.67
CA ALA A 210 -13.11 23.64 -16.00
C ALA A 210 -12.19 24.53 -16.85
N ALA A 211 -11.11 23.98 -17.40
CA ALA A 211 -10.19 24.69 -18.28
C ALA A 211 -10.89 25.22 -19.54
N LYS A 212 -11.80 24.45 -20.12
CA LYS A 212 -12.65 24.85 -21.26
C LYS A 212 -13.76 25.86 -20.90
N GLY A 213 -13.89 26.25 -19.63
CA GLY A 213 -14.92 27.18 -19.16
C GLY A 213 -16.33 26.59 -19.19
N GLN A 214 -16.47 25.26 -19.18
CA GLN A 214 -17.77 24.60 -19.23
C GLN A 214 -18.66 24.98 -18.04
N TYR A 215 -18.08 25.12 -16.86
CA TYR A 215 -18.82 25.42 -15.62
C TYR A 215 -19.15 26.90 -15.48
N GLU A 216 -18.30 27.81 -15.97
CA GLU A 216 -18.66 29.24 -16.10
C GLU A 216 -19.89 29.42 -16.99
N LYS A 217 -19.93 28.71 -18.13
CA LYS A 217 -21.08 28.74 -19.04
C LYS A 217 -22.36 28.18 -18.42
N ARG A 218 -22.23 27.23 -17.48
CA ARG A 218 -23.36 26.68 -16.71
C ARG A 218 -23.79 27.58 -15.56
N GLY A 219 -22.91 28.47 -15.08
CA GLY A 219 -23.18 29.36 -13.95
C GLY A 219 -22.98 28.72 -12.58
N HIS A 220 -22.47 27.49 -12.49
CA HIS A 220 -22.19 26.80 -11.21
C HIS A 220 -21.10 25.72 -11.36
N TYR A 221 -20.38 25.45 -10.26
CA TYR A 221 -19.30 24.45 -10.16
C TYR A 221 -19.68 23.19 -9.37
N GLU A 222 -20.98 22.87 -9.27
CA GLU A 222 -21.50 21.73 -8.49
C GLU A 222 -20.84 20.37 -8.86
N MET A 223 -20.35 20.21 -10.09
CA MET A 223 -19.62 19.00 -10.48
C MET A 223 -18.27 18.86 -9.75
N VAL A 224 -17.58 19.98 -9.50
CA VAL A 224 -16.33 19.99 -8.71
C VAL A 224 -16.61 19.60 -7.27
N GLU A 225 -17.71 20.10 -6.68
CA GLU A 225 -18.14 19.75 -5.33
C GLU A 225 -18.47 18.25 -5.21
N LYS A 226 -19.23 17.71 -6.16
CA LYS A 226 -19.60 16.28 -6.16
C LYS A 226 -18.36 15.39 -6.24
N THR A 227 -17.45 15.70 -7.17
CA THR A 227 -16.21 14.94 -7.29
C THR A 227 -15.29 15.15 -6.08
N GLY A 228 -15.30 16.34 -5.48
CA GLY A 228 -14.55 16.62 -4.25
C GLY A 228 -15.01 15.77 -3.08
N LEU A 229 -16.32 15.63 -2.87
CA LEU A 229 -16.86 14.74 -1.83
C LEU A 229 -16.44 13.27 -2.01
N TYR A 230 -16.40 12.78 -3.26
CA TYR A 230 -15.87 11.44 -3.53
C TYR A 230 -14.37 11.35 -3.24
N TRP A 231 -13.58 12.34 -3.65
CA TRP A 231 -12.14 12.37 -3.42
C TRP A 231 -11.78 12.36 -1.93
N HIS A 232 -12.47 13.19 -1.13
CA HIS A 232 -12.31 13.20 0.33
C HIS A 232 -12.67 11.88 0.99
N PHE A 233 -13.73 11.23 0.50
CA PHE A 233 -14.12 9.92 1.03
C PHE A 233 -13.02 8.88 0.77
N VAL A 234 -12.47 8.85 -0.44
CA VAL A 234 -11.38 7.92 -0.78
C VAL A 234 -10.15 8.18 0.10
N ASP A 235 -9.74 9.44 0.26
CA ASP A 235 -8.63 9.82 1.15
C ASP A 235 -8.87 9.41 2.62
N LEU A 236 -10.08 9.63 3.14
CA LEU A 236 -10.45 9.20 4.48
C LEU A 236 -10.35 7.68 4.65
N VAL A 237 -10.82 6.89 3.67
CA VAL A 237 -10.66 5.43 3.69
C VAL A 237 -9.18 5.05 3.73
N TRP A 238 -8.32 5.75 2.98
CA TRP A 238 -6.88 5.48 3.01
C TRP A 238 -6.27 5.68 4.39
N VAL A 239 -6.64 6.74 5.12
CA VAL A 239 -6.15 6.97 6.48
C VAL A 239 -6.47 5.80 7.41
N PHE A 240 -7.64 5.18 7.27
CA PHE A 240 -7.99 3.97 8.03
C PHE A 240 -7.20 2.74 7.59
N VAL A 241 -7.04 2.53 6.28
CA VAL A 241 -6.20 1.45 5.74
C VAL A 241 -4.76 1.59 6.23
N PHE A 242 -4.19 2.80 6.13
CA PHE A 242 -2.85 3.12 6.60
C PHE A 242 -2.70 2.77 8.09
N THR A 243 -3.65 3.21 8.91
CA THR A 243 -3.60 2.97 10.37
C THR A 243 -3.68 1.48 10.69
N VAL A 244 -4.65 0.76 10.13
CA VAL A 244 -4.89 -0.66 10.47
C VAL A 244 -3.82 -1.58 9.89
N TYR A 245 -3.27 -1.26 8.72
CA TYR A 245 -2.34 -2.14 8.03
C TYR A 245 -0.87 -1.88 8.40
N TYR A 246 -0.49 -0.60 8.52
CA TYR A 246 0.92 -0.22 8.69
C TYR A 246 1.27 0.15 10.13
N LEU A 247 0.33 0.66 10.94
CA LEU A 247 0.62 1.14 12.30
C LEU A 247 0.17 0.19 13.42
N LEU A 248 -0.86 -0.62 13.19
CA LEU A 248 -1.43 -1.56 14.16
C LEU A 248 -1.02 -2.99 13.83
#